data_AF-U5MTU3-F1
#
_entry.id   AF-U5MTU3-F1
#
_cell.length_a   1.000
_cell.length_b   1.000
_cell.length_c   1.000
_cell.angle_alpha   90.00
_cell.angle_beta   90.00
_cell.angle_gamma   90.00
#
_symmetry.space_group_name_H-M   'P 1'
#
loop_
_entity.id
_entity.type
_entity.pdbx_description
1 polymer ?
#
loop_
_entity_poly.entity_id
_entity_poly.type
_entity_poly.pdbx_seq_one_letter_code
_entity_poly.pdbx_strand_id
1 'polypeptide(L)'
;MALFESYERRINQITPVLEKYGMKTLEDAKAVCAEKGVDAYTIAKETQPIAFENAGWAYTLGAAIAIKKGCTKAADAAEAIGEGLQAFCIPGSVADDRKVGLGHGNLGAMLLREETKCFAFLAGHESFAAAEGAIKIAEKANRVRKEPLRVILNGLGKDAAFIISRINGFTYVQTQFDYYTGEVKVVKEKAYSTGERAKVKCYGCDDVREGVAIMHKEGVDVSITGNSTNPTRFQHPVAGTYKKECIEQGKKYFSVASGGGTGRTLHPDNMAAGPASYGMTDTMGRMHSDAQFAGSSSVPAHVEMMGLIGMGNNPMVGATVAVAVAVEEGMAK
;
A
#
# COMPACT_ATOMS: atom_id res chain seq x y z
N MET A 1 22.10 -18.95 15.40
CA MET A 1 21.61 -17.62 14.98
C MET A 1 20.11 -17.60 15.17
N ALA A 2 19.52 -16.46 15.54
CA ALA A 2 18.07 -16.33 15.58
C ALA A 2 17.48 -16.55 14.17
N LEU A 3 16.26 -17.11 14.09
CA LEU A 3 15.59 -17.43 12.83
C LEU A 3 15.32 -16.19 11.96
N PHE A 4 15.10 -15.05 12.60
CA PHE A 4 14.85 -13.76 11.95
C PHE A 4 15.16 -12.58 12.89
N GLU A 5 15.07 -11.36 12.36
CA GLU A 5 15.40 -10.10 13.03
C GLU A 5 14.42 -9.77 14.17
N SER A 6 14.97 -9.36 15.32
CA SER A 6 14.21 -9.05 16.54
C SER A 6 13.38 -10.23 17.08
N TYR A 7 13.83 -11.47 16.86
CA TYR A 7 13.12 -12.70 17.28
C TYR A 7 12.57 -12.66 18.71
N GLU A 8 13.42 -12.37 19.70
CA GLU A 8 13.05 -12.35 21.12
C GLU A 8 11.94 -11.32 21.43
N ARG A 9 11.87 -10.23 20.65
CA ARG A 9 10.86 -9.18 20.82
C ARG A 9 9.52 -9.52 20.18
N ARG A 10 9.48 -10.49 19.25
CA ARG A 10 8.28 -10.83 18.44
C ARG A 10 7.69 -12.18 18.81
N ILE A 11 8.50 -13.15 19.24
CA ILE A 11 8.07 -14.54 19.40
C ILE A 11 6.88 -14.70 20.35
N ASN A 12 6.82 -13.92 21.43
CA ASN A 12 5.72 -13.96 22.40
C ASN A 12 4.37 -13.49 21.80
N GLN A 13 4.40 -12.69 20.73
CA GLN A 13 3.20 -12.29 19.98
C GLN A 13 2.86 -13.29 18.87
N ILE A 14 3.86 -13.96 18.30
CA ILE A 14 3.71 -14.96 17.22
C ILE A 14 3.16 -16.29 17.74
N THR A 15 3.71 -16.82 18.85
CA THR A 15 3.35 -18.14 19.38
C THR A 15 1.85 -18.29 19.66
N PRO A 16 1.16 -17.34 20.32
CA PRO A 16 -0.28 -17.47 20.55
C PRO A 16 -1.09 -17.50 19.23
N VAL A 17 -0.61 -16.83 18.18
CA VAL A 17 -1.27 -16.83 16.86
C VAL A 17 -1.05 -18.17 16.16
N LEU A 18 0.15 -18.74 16.23
CA LEU A 18 0.42 -20.10 15.73
C LEU A 18 -0.54 -21.10 16.42
N GLU A 19 -0.59 -21.09 17.75
CA GLU A 19 -1.42 -22.00 18.53
C GLU A 19 -2.92 -21.85 18.21
N LYS A 20 -3.40 -20.61 18.06
CA LYS A 20 -4.79 -20.31 17.65
C LYS A 20 -5.18 -21.03 16.35
N TYR A 21 -4.24 -21.21 15.43
CA TYR A 21 -4.48 -21.86 14.14
C TYR A 21 -3.94 -23.30 14.06
N GLY A 22 -3.63 -23.90 15.22
CA GLY A 22 -3.20 -25.29 15.32
C GLY A 22 -1.81 -25.55 14.77
N MET A 23 -0.93 -24.55 14.82
CA MET A 23 0.49 -24.64 14.45
C MET A 23 1.34 -24.44 15.71
N LYS A 24 2.48 -25.12 15.82
CA LYS A 24 3.40 -24.97 16.96
C LYS A 24 4.62 -24.13 16.59
N THR A 25 5.10 -24.24 15.35
CA THR A 25 6.26 -23.49 14.87
C THR A 25 6.00 -22.82 13.53
N LEU A 26 6.91 -21.94 13.10
CA LEU A 26 6.84 -21.30 11.78
C LEU A 26 7.10 -22.31 10.64
N GLU A 27 7.82 -23.39 10.93
CA GLU A 27 8.00 -24.52 10.01
C GLU A 27 6.68 -25.27 9.79
N ASP A 28 5.81 -25.38 10.79
CA ASP A 28 4.45 -25.91 10.60
C ASP A 28 3.65 -25.00 9.65
N ALA A 29 3.77 -23.68 9.78
CA ALA A 29 3.15 -22.73 8.86
C ALA A 29 3.66 -22.91 7.43
N LYS A 30 4.97 -23.14 7.27
CA LYS A 30 5.57 -23.45 5.96
C LYS A 30 5.04 -24.75 5.38
N ALA A 31 4.88 -25.80 6.20
CA ALA A 31 4.32 -27.08 5.78
C ALA A 31 2.87 -26.92 5.29
N VAL A 32 2.03 -26.18 6.03
CA VAL A 32 0.65 -25.86 5.62
C VAL A 32 0.61 -25.15 4.27
N CYS A 33 1.52 -24.20 4.03
CA CYS A 33 1.61 -23.53 2.73
C CYS A 33 2.04 -24.49 1.61
N ALA A 34 3.03 -25.36 1.88
CA ALA A 34 3.55 -26.32 0.92
C ALA A 34 2.50 -27.38 0.50
N GLU A 35 1.62 -27.80 1.40
CA GLU A 35 0.48 -28.70 1.08
C GLU A 35 -0.43 -28.15 -0.02
N LYS A 36 -0.55 -26.82 -0.12
CA LYS A 36 -1.31 -26.13 -1.17
C LYS A 36 -0.43 -25.58 -2.30
N GLY A 37 0.87 -25.89 -2.29
CA GLY A 37 1.83 -25.42 -3.29
C GLY A 37 2.06 -23.90 -3.26
N VAL A 38 1.86 -23.27 -2.11
CA VAL A 38 2.06 -21.83 -1.91
C VAL A 38 3.44 -21.60 -1.29
N ASP A 39 4.28 -20.79 -1.93
CA ASP A 39 5.59 -20.37 -1.39
C ASP A 39 5.59 -18.87 -1.08
N ALA A 40 4.91 -18.51 0.01
CA ALA A 40 4.78 -17.11 0.43
C ALA A 40 6.11 -16.47 0.83
N TYR A 41 7.05 -17.26 1.35
CA TYR A 41 8.39 -16.79 1.71
C TYR A 41 9.13 -16.28 0.47
N THR A 42 9.21 -17.11 -0.58
CA THR A 42 9.91 -16.76 -1.82
C THR A 42 9.21 -15.60 -2.53
N ILE A 43 7.88 -15.58 -2.58
CA ILE A 43 7.12 -14.46 -3.17
C ILE A 43 7.49 -13.13 -2.49
N ALA A 44 7.59 -13.10 -1.15
CA ALA A 44 7.97 -11.90 -0.41
C ALA A 44 9.40 -11.45 -0.75
N LYS A 45 10.35 -12.39 -0.79
CA LYS A 45 11.77 -12.11 -1.11
C LYS A 45 11.98 -11.71 -2.56
N GLU A 46 11.25 -12.26 -3.51
CA GLU A 46 11.32 -11.84 -4.92
C GLU A 46 10.67 -10.47 -5.15
N THR A 47 9.62 -10.16 -4.40
CA THR A 47 8.96 -8.85 -4.46
C THR A 47 9.92 -7.74 -4.01
N GLN A 48 10.73 -8.01 -2.98
CA GLN A 48 11.80 -7.12 -2.56
C GLN A 48 13.03 -7.94 -2.10
N PRO A 49 14.07 -8.07 -2.96
CA PRO A 49 15.25 -8.89 -2.65
C PRO A 49 16.00 -8.49 -1.37
N ILE A 50 15.89 -7.22 -0.97
CA ILE A 50 16.51 -6.68 0.25
C ILE A 50 15.63 -6.81 1.50
N ALA A 51 14.47 -7.48 1.41
CA ALA A 51 13.60 -7.70 2.56
C ALA A 51 14.25 -8.62 3.60
N PHE A 52 13.92 -8.37 4.86
CA PHE A 52 14.47 -9.07 6.03
C PHE A 52 13.90 -10.48 6.15
N GLU A 53 14.51 -11.34 6.96
CA GLU A 53 14.03 -12.71 7.18
C GLU A 53 12.64 -12.72 7.83
N ASN A 54 12.40 -11.79 8.75
CA ASN A 54 11.12 -11.68 9.44
C ASN A 54 9.94 -11.42 8.49
N ALA A 55 10.17 -10.76 7.35
CA ALA A 55 9.16 -10.53 6.33
C ALA A 55 8.73 -11.84 5.66
N GLY A 56 9.69 -12.66 5.23
CA GLY A 56 9.40 -13.95 4.60
C GLY A 56 8.59 -14.88 5.52
N TRP A 57 8.95 -14.92 6.80
CA TRP A 57 8.23 -15.71 7.80
C TRP A 57 6.85 -15.13 8.14
N ALA A 58 6.69 -13.80 8.16
CA ALA A 58 5.39 -13.18 8.40
C ALA A 58 4.39 -13.49 7.28
N TYR A 59 4.82 -13.43 6.01
CA TYR A 59 3.98 -13.85 4.88
C TYR A 59 3.69 -15.35 4.89
N THR A 60 4.65 -16.17 5.30
CA THR A 60 4.44 -17.62 5.47
C THR A 60 3.36 -17.91 6.51
N LEU A 61 3.45 -17.27 7.68
CA LEU A 61 2.42 -17.38 8.71
C LEU A 61 1.06 -16.87 8.19
N GLY A 62 1.04 -15.71 7.54
CA GLY A 62 -0.19 -15.13 6.98
C GLY A 62 -0.88 -16.03 5.96
N ALA A 63 -0.12 -16.63 5.04
CA ALA A 63 -0.64 -17.58 4.06
C ALA A 63 -1.16 -18.86 4.73
N ALA A 64 -0.44 -19.39 5.73
CA ALA A 64 -0.88 -20.56 6.49
C ALA A 64 -2.19 -20.29 7.25
N ILE A 65 -2.36 -19.10 7.83
CA ILE A 65 -3.60 -18.66 8.47
C ILE A 65 -4.75 -18.64 7.44
N ALA A 66 -4.53 -18.06 6.26
CA ALA A 66 -5.53 -18.04 5.19
C ALA A 66 -5.97 -19.44 4.77
N ILE A 67 -5.02 -20.37 4.62
CA ILE A 67 -5.29 -21.77 4.27
C ILE A 67 -6.07 -22.47 5.39
N LYS A 68 -5.66 -22.30 6.66
CA LYS A 68 -6.35 -22.88 7.81
C LYS A 68 -7.78 -22.36 7.99
N LYS A 69 -8.03 -21.11 7.60
CA LYS A 69 -9.38 -20.53 7.58
C LYS A 69 -10.24 -21.01 6.40
N GLY A 70 -9.66 -21.72 5.43
CA GLY A 70 -10.37 -22.13 4.23
C GLY A 70 -10.69 -20.96 3.29
N CYS A 71 -9.86 -19.91 3.29
CA CYS A 71 -10.06 -18.76 2.39
C CYS A 71 -9.93 -19.20 0.93
N THR A 72 -11.04 -19.17 0.19
CA THR A 72 -11.09 -19.54 -1.24
C THR A 72 -11.10 -18.35 -2.17
N LYS A 73 -11.16 -17.13 -1.64
CA LYS A 73 -11.03 -15.88 -2.38
C LYS A 73 -9.80 -15.12 -1.93
N ALA A 74 -9.08 -14.52 -2.87
CA ALA A 74 -7.86 -13.78 -2.61
C ALA A 74 -8.11 -12.59 -1.66
N ALA A 75 -9.27 -11.92 -1.76
CA ALA A 75 -9.59 -10.84 -0.83
C ALA A 75 -9.62 -11.31 0.64
N ASP A 76 -10.26 -12.46 0.91
CA ASP A 76 -10.33 -13.03 2.27
C ASP A 76 -8.95 -13.53 2.72
N ALA A 77 -8.17 -14.08 1.79
CA ALA A 77 -6.79 -14.50 2.05
C ALA A 77 -5.89 -13.29 2.40
N ALA A 78 -6.07 -12.13 1.74
CA ALA A 78 -5.34 -10.92 2.05
C ALA A 78 -5.62 -10.40 3.48
N GLU A 79 -6.88 -10.43 3.92
CA GLU A 79 -7.24 -10.07 5.30
C GLU A 79 -6.57 -11.03 6.32
N ALA A 80 -6.56 -12.33 6.03
CA ALA A 80 -5.88 -13.33 6.85
C ALA A 80 -4.36 -13.17 6.86
N ILE A 81 -3.74 -12.80 5.73
CA ILE A 81 -2.31 -12.46 5.66
C ILE A 81 -2.01 -11.27 6.59
N GLY A 82 -2.92 -10.30 6.67
CA GLY A 82 -2.83 -9.19 7.60
C GLY A 82 -2.68 -9.62 9.07
N GLU A 83 -3.32 -10.71 9.49
CA GLU A 83 -3.14 -11.27 10.84
C GLU A 83 -1.72 -11.80 11.07
N GLY A 84 -1.13 -12.46 10.06
CA GLY A 84 0.26 -12.91 10.11
C GLY A 84 1.24 -11.74 10.21
N LEU A 85 1.04 -10.70 9.39
CA LEU A 85 1.82 -9.45 9.46
C LEU A 85 1.66 -8.76 10.82
N GLN A 86 0.45 -8.76 11.39
CA GLN A 86 0.18 -8.16 12.69
C GLN A 86 0.84 -8.94 13.83
N ALA A 87 0.82 -10.27 13.78
CA ALA A 87 1.47 -11.13 14.76
C ALA A 87 2.97 -10.86 14.84
N PHE A 88 3.56 -10.47 13.72
CA PHE A 88 4.96 -10.12 13.66
C PHE A 88 5.26 -8.73 14.21
N CYS A 89 4.30 -7.83 14.47
CA CYS A 89 4.62 -6.51 15.03
C CYS A 89 5.33 -6.62 16.38
N ILE A 90 6.14 -5.62 16.76
CA ILE A 90 6.77 -5.59 18.09
C ILE A 90 5.77 -4.99 19.09
N PRO A 91 5.47 -5.65 20.22
CA PRO A 91 4.57 -5.12 21.23
C PRO A 91 4.94 -3.71 21.68
N GLY A 92 3.94 -2.81 21.72
CA GLY A 92 4.12 -1.42 22.13
C GLY A 92 4.85 -0.52 21.12
N SER A 93 5.19 -1.04 19.94
CA SER A 93 5.69 -0.23 18.83
C SER A 93 4.56 0.53 18.13
N VAL A 94 4.93 1.50 17.30
CA VAL A 94 3.98 2.24 16.45
C VAL A 94 3.22 1.29 15.52
N ALA A 95 3.89 0.25 15.00
CA ALA A 95 3.26 -0.74 14.13
C ALA A 95 2.19 -1.59 14.84
N ASP A 96 2.46 -1.98 16.10
CA ASP A 96 1.52 -2.77 16.89
C ASP A 96 0.32 -1.94 17.36
N ASP A 97 0.56 -0.71 17.82
CA ASP A 97 -0.49 0.20 18.29
C ASP A 97 -1.48 0.53 17.17
N ARG A 98 -0.98 0.90 15.99
CA ARG A 98 -1.80 1.28 14.83
C ARG A 98 -2.37 0.10 14.04
N LYS A 99 -2.09 -1.13 14.48
CA LYS A 99 -2.52 -2.36 13.79
C LYS A 99 -2.11 -2.38 12.31
N VAL A 100 -0.86 -2.00 12.05
CA VAL A 100 -0.36 -1.78 10.67
C VAL A 100 -0.39 -3.06 9.83
N GLY A 101 -0.15 -4.22 10.43
CA GLY A 101 -0.24 -5.51 9.74
C GLY A 101 -1.66 -5.79 9.23
N LEU A 102 -2.68 -5.56 10.07
CA LEU A 102 -4.08 -5.67 9.66
C LEU A 102 -4.43 -4.64 8.57
N GLY A 103 -3.92 -3.41 8.70
CA GLY A 103 -4.09 -2.36 7.70
C GLY A 103 -3.57 -2.75 6.30
N HIS A 104 -2.41 -3.41 6.24
CA HIS A 104 -1.86 -3.94 4.98
C HIS A 104 -2.74 -5.05 4.39
N GLY A 105 -3.22 -5.99 5.22
CA GLY A 105 -4.14 -7.03 4.78
C GLY A 105 -5.44 -6.47 4.21
N ASN A 106 -6.03 -5.49 4.90
CA ASN A 106 -7.25 -4.81 4.47
C ASN A 106 -7.06 -4.05 3.16
N LEU A 107 -5.92 -3.35 2.98
CA LEU A 107 -5.61 -2.71 1.71
C LEU A 107 -5.51 -3.74 0.58
N GLY A 108 -4.77 -4.83 0.79
CA GLY A 108 -4.67 -5.92 -0.20
C GLY A 108 -6.05 -6.47 -0.58
N ALA A 109 -6.91 -6.70 0.41
CA ALA A 109 -8.27 -7.18 0.20
C ALA A 109 -9.13 -6.20 -0.61
N MET A 110 -9.04 -4.90 -0.32
CA MET A 110 -9.76 -3.88 -1.09
C MET A 110 -9.33 -3.88 -2.55
N LEU A 111 -8.04 -4.03 -2.85
CA LEU A 111 -7.53 -4.05 -4.24
C LEU A 111 -7.98 -5.31 -5.01
N LEU A 112 -8.30 -6.40 -4.31
CA LEU A 112 -8.76 -7.66 -4.87
C LEU A 112 -10.29 -7.74 -5.03
N ARG A 113 -11.03 -6.87 -4.34
CA ARG A 113 -12.51 -6.80 -4.39
C ARG A 113 -13.03 -6.14 -5.66
N GLU A 114 -14.03 -6.74 -6.30
CA GLU A 114 -14.65 -6.21 -7.53
C GLU A 114 -15.30 -4.84 -7.33
N GLU A 115 -15.74 -4.52 -6.12
CA GLU A 115 -16.34 -3.23 -5.80
C GLU A 115 -15.33 -2.07 -5.92
N THR A 116 -14.04 -2.36 -5.76
CA THR A 116 -12.96 -1.39 -5.97
C THR A 116 -12.64 -1.31 -7.46
N LYS A 117 -12.92 -0.17 -8.08
CA LYS A 117 -12.73 0.04 -9.53
C LYS A 117 -11.53 0.92 -9.83
N CYS A 118 -11.20 1.86 -8.95
CA CYS A 118 -10.11 2.80 -9.16
C CYS A 118 -9.21 2.92 -7.93
N PHE A 119 -7.92 2.67 -8.15
CA PHE A 119 -6.85 2.85 -7.17
C PHE A 119 -5.96 4.04 -7.57
N ALA A 120 -5.77 4.98 -6.65
CA ALA A 120 -4.97 6.17 -6.87
C ALA A 120 -3.68 6.17 -6.04
N PHE A 121 -2.56 6.43 -6.71
CA PHE A 121 -1.34 6.90 -6.04
C PHE A 121 -1.37 8.42 -5.99
N LEU A 122 -1.53 8.96 -4.79
CA LEU A 122 -1.35 10.39 -4.56
C LEU A 122 0.15 10.68 -4.53
N ALA A 123 0.68 11.01 -5.71
CA ALA A 123 2.09 11.09 -6.02
C ALA A 123 2.65 12.49 -5.71
N GLY A 124 3.81 12.55 -5.07
CA GLY A 124 4.61 13.76 -4.89
C GLY A 124 5.78 13.80 -5.87
N HIS A 125 6.61 14.85 -5.79
CA HIS A 125 7.71 15.10 -6.74
C HIS A 125 8.76 13.97 -6.85
N GLU A 126 8.87 13.08 -5.86
CA GLU A 126 9.85 11.97 -5.83
C GLU A 126 9.26 10.61 -6.29
N SER A 127 8.03 10.58 -6.83
CA SER A 127 7.26 9.34 -6.97
C SER A 127 7.64 8.43 -8.15
N PHE A 128 8.87 8.51 -8.67
CA PHE A 128 9.35 7.59 -9.71
C PHE A 128 9.19 6.11 -9.29
N ALA A 129 9.44 5.79 -8.02
CA ALA A 129 9.30 4.42 -7.50
C ALA A 129 7.83 3.98 -7.31
N ALA A 130 6.87 4.90 -7.23
CA ALA A 130 5.46 4.55 -7.08
C ALA A 130 4.87 3.95 -8.36
N ALA A 131 5.40 4.37 -9.52
CA ALA A 131 4.97 3.93 -10.85
C ALA A 131 5.12 2.42 -11.07
N GLU A 132 6.29 1.83 -10.76
CA GLU A 132 6.51 0.40 -10.97
C GLU A 132 5.71 -0.48 -10.01
N GLY A 133 5.57 -0.06 -8.75
CA GLY A 133 4.75 -0.76 -7.77
C GLY A 133 3.28 -0.80 -8.20
N ALA A 134 2.76 0.32 -8.70
CA ALA A 134 1.40 0.46 -9.20
C ALA A 134 1.04 -0.57 -10.28
N ILE A 135 1.93 -0.74 -11.27
CA ILE A 135 1.75 -1.69 -12.37
C ILE A 135 1.69 -3.12 -11.83
N LYS A 136 2.68 -3.53 -11.04
CA LYS A 136 2.78 -4.90 -10.53
C LYS A 136 1.58 -5.27 -9.65
N ILE A 137 1.11 -4.34 -8.83
CA ILE A 137 -0.10 -4.52 -8.01
C ILE A 137 -1.32 -4.77 -8.91
N ALA A 138 -1.53 -3.92 -9.92
CA ALA A 138 -2.65 -4.07 -10.83
C ALA A 138 -2.57 -5.37 -11.63
N GLU A 139 -1.41 -5.72 -12.19
CA GLU A 139 -1.19 -6.95 -12.95
C GLU A 139 -1.52 -8.20 -12.12
N LYS A 140 -1.09 -8.24 -10.85
CA LYS A 140 -1.37 -9.38 -9.96
C LYS A 140 -2.83 -9.41 -9.53
N ALA A 141 -3.40 -8.28 -9.13
CA ALA A 141 -4.81 -8.20 -8.74
C ALA A 141 -5.72 -8.61 -9.91
N ASN A 142 -5.40 -8.17 -11.13
CA ASN A 142 -6.21 -8.44 -12.32
C ASN A 142 -6.20 -9.91 -12.77
N ARG A 143 -5.36 -10.79 -12.19
CA ARG A 143 -5.41 -12.24 -12.48
C ARG A 143 -6.66 -12.91 -11.94
N VAL A 144 -7.21 -12.40 -10.84
CA VAL A 144 -8.38 -12.98 -10.15
C VAL A 144 -9.63 -12.10 -10.27
N ARG A 145 -9.50 -10.92 -10.88
CA ARG A 145 -10.61 -9.97 -11.06
C ARG A 145 -11.29 -10.15 -12.41
N LYS A 146 -12.59 -9.87 -12.44
CA LYS A 146 -13.41 -9.80 -13.67
C LYS A 146 -13.25 -8.45 -14.35
N GLU A 147 -13.34 -7.36 -13.59
CA GLU A 147 -13.08 -6.01 -14.09
C GLU A 147 -11.66 -5.57 -13.69
N PRO A 148 -10.78 -5.25 -14.67
CA PRO A 148 -9.44 -4.78 -14.36
C PRO A 148 -9.46 -3.52 -13.49
N LEU A 149 -8.67 -3.54 -12.42
CA LEU A 149 -8.46 -2.39 -11.55
C LEU A 149 -7.83 -1.24 -12.35
N ARG A 150 -8.50 -0.08 -12.38
CA ARG A 150 -7.94 1.14 -12.96
C ARG A 150 -6.95 1.75 -11.99
N VAL A 151 -5.81 2.18 -12.48
CA VAL A 151 -4.78 2.82 -11.67
C VAL A 151 -4.47 4.21 -12.18
N ILE A 152 -4.46 5.17 -11.26
CA ILE A 152 -4.11 6.55 -11.57
C ILE A 152 -2.98 7.06 -10.68
N LEU A 153 -2.19 7.98 -11.21
CA LEU A 153 -1.31 8.85 -10.43
C LEU A 153 -1.92 10.25 -10.42
N ASN A 154 -1.98 10.89 -9.26
CA ASN A 154 -2.53 12.22 -9.07
C ASN A 154 -1.64 13.01 -8.11
N GLY A 155 -1.23 14.25 -8.42
CA GLY A 155 -0.33 15.03 -7.55
C GLY A 155 1.01 15.45 -8.12
N LEU A 156 1.28 15.03 -9.35
CA LEU A 156 2.48 15.44 -10.06
C LEU A 156 2.20 16.81 -10.65
N GLY A 157 3.04 17.82 -10.44
CA GLY A 157 2.92 19.06 -11.24
C GLY A 157 2.88 18.71 -12.73
N LYS A 158 2.20 19.51 -13.57
CA LYS A 158 1.91 19.14 -14.98
C LYS A 158 3.16 18.72 -15.77
N ASP A 159 4.29 19.39 -15.55
CA ASP A 159 5.57 19.03 -16.15
C ASP A 159 6.14 17.70 -15.63
N ALA A 160 6.07 17.49 -14.30
CA ALA A 160 6.52 16.25 -13.69
C ALA A 160 5.68 15.05 -14.14
N ALA A 161 4.36 15.23 -14.22
CA ALA A 161 3.42 14.23 -14.73
C ALA A 161 3.75 13.84 -16.18
N PHE A 162 4.02 14.83 -17.03
CA PHE A 162 4.43 14.60 -18.42
C PHE A 162 5.73 13.79 -18.51
N ILE A 163 6.76 14.17 -17.75
CA ILE A 163 8.07 13.50 -17.76
C ILE A 163 7.94 12.06 -17.25
N ILE A 164 7.29 11.86 -16.10
CA ILE A 164 7.07 10.54 -15.49
C ILE A 164 6.28 9.64 -16.44
N SER A 165 5.24 10.18 -17.08
CA SER A 165 4.44 9.43 -18.04
C SER A 165 5.29 8.95 -19.22
N ARG A 166 6.10 9.85 -19.78
CA ARG A 166 6.95 9.55 -20.92
C ARG A 166 8.00 8.49 -20.59
N ILE A 167 8.66 8.61 -19.43
CA ILE A 167 9.72 7.67 -19.01
C ILE A 167 9.15 6.29 -18.72
N ASN A 168 8.01 6.22 -18.03
CA ASN A 168 7.42 4.94 -17.63
C ASN A 168 6.52 4.30 -18.71
N GLY A 169 6.14 5.06 -19.74
CA GLY A 169 5.21 4.61 -20.78
C GLY A 169 3.74 4.75 -20.39
N PHE A 170 3.40 5.59 -19.42
CA PHE A 170 2.01 5.81 -18.98
C PHE A 170 1.23 6.70 -19.94
N THR A 171 -0.08 6.78 -19.71
CA THR A 171 -0.93 7.78 -20.36
C THR A 171 -0.90 9.08 -19.56
N TYR A 172 -0.31 10.12 -20.15
CA TYR A 172 -0.34 11.46 -19.58
C TYR A 172 -1.72 12.07 -19.80
N VAL A 173 -2.34 12.55 -18.72
CA VAL A 173 -3.61 13.27 -18.76
C VAL A 173 -3.40 14.68 -18.22
N GLN A 174 -3.44 15.65 -19.12
CA GLN A 174 -3.36 17.06 -18.78
C GLN A 174 -4.76 17.61 -18.55
N THR A 175 -4.95 18.26 -17.41
CA THR A 175 -6.21 18.87 -17.03
C THR A 175 -6.13 20.39 -16.99
N GLN A 176 -7.30 21.01 -17.13
CA GLN A 176 -7.54 22.40 -16.83
C GLN A 176 -8.67 22.47 -15.80
N PHE A 177 -8.39 23.08 -14.65
CA PHE A 177 -9.35 23.30 -13.58
C PHE A 177 -9.99 24.67 -13.72
N ASP A 178 -11.31 24.70 -13.65
CA ASP A 178 -12.08 25.94 -13.59
C ASP A 178 -12.31 26.33 -12.13
N TYR A 179 -11.64 27.40 -11.70
CA TYR A 179 -11.71 27.87 -10.31
C TYR A 179 -13.07 28.44 -9.90
N TYR A 180 -13.89 28.87 -10.88
CA TYR A 180 -15.22 29.42 -10.65
C TYR A 180 -16.25 28.31 -10.43
N THR A 181 -16.19 27.26 -11.25
CA THR A 181 -17.18 26.15 -11.21
C THR A 181 -16.70 24.96 -10.37
N GLY A 182 -15.40 24.78 -10.19
CA GLY A 182 -14.80 23.59 -9.59
C GLY A 182 -14.71 22.39 -10.54
N GLU A 183 -14.99 22.58 -11.83
CA GLU A 183 -14.93 21.51 -12.82
C GLU A 183 -13.50 21.27 -13.34
N VAL A 184 -13.16 20.00 -13.57
CA VAL A 184 -11.89 19.61 -14.20
C VAL A 184 -12.12 19.05 -15.60
N LYS A 185 -11.47 19.66 -16.61
CA LYS A 185 -11.55 19.27 -18.02
C LYS A 185 -10.24 18.66 -18.49
N VAL A 186 -10.31 17.58 -19.26
CA VAL A 186 -9.13 17.00 -19.91
C VAL A 186 -8.85 17.76 -21.19
N VAL A 187 -7.69 18.41 -21.26
CA VAL A 187 -7.27 19.19 -22.44
C VAL A 187 -6.33 18.41 -23.34
N LYS A 188 -5.68 17.37 -22.81
CA LYS A 188 -4.80 16.48 -23.57
C LYS A 188 -4.68 15.13 -22.89
N GLU A 189 -4.80 14.07 -23.67
CA GLU A 189 -4.55 12.69 -23.24
C GLU A 189 -3.59 12.03 -24.25
N LYS A 190 -2.46 11.50 -23.78
CA LYS A 190 -1.45 10.88 -24.64
C LYS A 190 -0.82 9.67 -23.98
N ALA A 191 -1.03 8.49 -24.58
CA ALA A 191 -0.29 7.28 -24.25
C ALA A 191 1.13 7.33 -24.79
N TYR A 192 2.11 6.96 -23.96
CA TYR A 192 3.53 6.88 -24.34
C TYR A 192 4.04 5.45 -24.56
N SER A 193 3.21 4.44 -24.35
CA SER A 193 3.49 3.05 -24.69
C SER A 193 2.21 2.33 -25.14
N THR A 194 2.32 1.03 -25.38
CA THR A 194 1.20 0.11 -25.61
C THR A 194 1.17 -0.95 -24.50
N GLY A 195 0.00 -1.49 -24.17
CA GLY A 195 -0.15 -2.54 -23.15
C GLY A 195 -0.50 -2.00 -21.75
N GLU A 196 -0.18 -2.76 -20.69
CA GLU A 196 -0.60 -2.47 -19.30
C GLU A 196 -0.11 -1.11 -18.79
N ARG A 197 1.12 -0.71 -19.13
CA ARG A 197 1.67 0.60 -18.77
C ARG A 197 0.81 1.74 -19.28
N ALA A 198 0.31 1.66 -20.51
CA ALA A 198 -0.54 2.68 -21.10
C ALA A 198 -1.91 2.80 -20.41
N LYS A 199 -2.36 1.78 -19.67
CA LYS A 199 -3.62 1.83 -18.90
C LYS A 199 -3.50 2.67 -17.64
N VAL A 200 -2.29 2.91 -17.15
CA VAL A 200 -2.06 3.78 -15.99
C VAL A 200 -2.20 5.24 -16.44
N LYS A 201 -3.15 5.97 -15.85
CA LYS A 201 -3.36 7.39 -16.14
C LYS A 201 -2.60 8.26 -15.15
N CYS A 202 -1.76 9.14 -15.66
CA CYS A 202 -0.94 10.02 -14.86
C CYS A 202 -1.43 11.46 -15.02
N TYR A 203 -2.13 11.94 -13.99
CA TYR A 203 -2.69 13.27 -13.92
C TYR A 203 -1.68 14.28 -13.40
N GLY A 204 -1.53 15.36 -14.17
CA GLY A 204 -0.80 16.55 -13.75
C GLY A 204 -1.73 17.57 -13.12
N CYS A 205 -1.44 18.04 -11.92
CA CYS A 205 -2.29 18.98 -11.18
C CYS A 205 -1.48 20.15 -10.59
N ASP A 206 -2.09 21.33 -10.58
CA ASP A 206 -1.44 22.55 -10.09
C ASP A 206 -1.68 22.77 -8.59
N ASP A 207 -2.82 22.30 -8.05
CA ASP A 207 -3.19 22.47 -6.65
C ASP A 207 -4.12 21.37 -6.11
N VAL A 208 -4.42 21.46 -4.81
CA VAL A 208 -5.30 20.53 -4.07
C VAL A 208 -6.71 20.47 -4.65
N ARG A 209 -7.30 21.59 -5.11
CA ARG A 209 -8.68 21.62 -5.62
C ARG A 209 -8.77 20.85 -6.93
N GLU A 210 -7.82 21.06 -7.84
CA GLU A 210 -7.72 20.28 -9.06
C GLU A 210 -7.50 18.79 -8.75
N GLY A 211 -6.61 18.49 -7.79
CA GLY A 211 -6.37 17.14 -7.31
C GLY A 211 -7.62 16.42 -6.81
N VAL A 212 -8.42 17.09 -5.96
CA VAL A 212 -9.69 16.54 -5.44
C VAL A 212 -10.71 16.35 -6.56
N ALA A 213 -10.82 17.30 -7.49
CA ALA A 213 -11.72 17.18 -8.64
C ALA A 213 -11.36 15.98 -9.54
N ILE A 214 -10.06 15.69 -9.70
CA ILE A 214 -9.59 14.48 -10.41
C ILE A 214 -10.00 13.20 -9.67
N MET A 215 -9.90 13.17 -8.33
CA MET A 215 -10.35 12.01 -7.54
C MET A 215 -11.84 11.72 -7.76
N HIS A 216 -12.68 12.78 -7.78
CA HIS A 216 -14.10 12.65 -8.11
C HIS A 216 -14.34 12.22 -9.55
N LYS A 217 -13.62 12.82 -10.52
CA LYS A 217 -13.74 12.50 -11.94
C LYS A 217 -13.49 11.02 -12.20
N GLU A 218 -12.46 10.46 -11.57
CA GLU A 218 -12.08 9.06 -11.75
C GLU A 218 -12.88 8.10 -10.87
N GLY A 219 -13.61 8.61 -9.87
CA GLY A 219 -14.36 7.81 -8.91
C GLY A 219 -13.42 6.93 -8.11
N VAL A 220 -12.43 7.54 -7.45
CA VAL A 220 -11.40 6.80 -6.71
C VAL A 220 -12.00 6.12 -5.49
N ASP A 221 -11.79 4.80 -5.38
CA ASP A 221 -12.28 3.97 -4.26
C ASP A 221 -11.21 3.76 -3.20
N VAL A 222 -9.94 3.67 -3.62
CA VAL A 222 -8.80 3.44 -2.73
C VAL A 222 -7.68 4.39 -3.13
N SER A 223 -6.96 4.97 -2.16
CA SER A 223 -5.70 5.65 -2.46
C SER A 223 -4.62 5.40 -1.44
N ILE A 224 -3.38 5.63 -1.87
CA ILE A 224 -2.21 5.71 -0.99
C ILE A 224 -1.49 7.03 -1.20
N THR A 225 -1.22 7.75 -0.11
CA THR A 225 -0.37 8.93 -0.15
C THR A 225 1.08 8.51 -0.24
N GLY A 226 1.80 8.95 -1.29
CA GLY A 226 3.24 8.75 -1.40
C GLY A 226 4.03 9.66 -0.46
N ASN A 227 5.36 9.52 -0.45
CA ASN A 227 6.22 10.54 0.15
C ASN A 227 6.17 11.81 -0.72
N SER A 228 6.25 12.98 -0.10
CA SER A 228 6.41 14.27 -0.78
C SER A 228 7.58 14.99 -0.15
N THR A 229 8.26 15.85 -0.93
CA THR A 229 9.23 16.87 -0.48
C THR A 229 8.56 18.09 0.17
N ASN A 230 7.25 18.25 -0.01
CA ASN A 230 6.44 19.25 0.68
C ASN A 230 5.06 18.67 1.07
N PRO A 231 4.87 18.24 2.33
CA PRO A 231 3.66 17.55 2.78
C PRO A 231 2.46 18.50 2.90
N THR A 232 2.67 19.82 2.94
CA THR A 232 1.59 20.81 3.05
C THR A 232 0.91 21.11 1.72
N ARG A 233 1.49 20.68 0.59
CA ARG A 233 1.05 21.14 -0.73
C ARG A 233 0.03 20.27 -1.45
N PHE A 234 -0.03 18.96 -1.20
CA PHE A 234 -0.87 18.11 -2.07
C PHE A 234 -1.48 16.86 -1.43
N GLN A 235 -0.71 15.81 -1.19
CA GLN A 235 -1.26 14.45 -1.05
C GLN A 235 -2.22 14.29 0.12
N HIS A 236 -1.80 14.69 1.32
CA HIS A 236 -2.63 14.59 2.52
C HIS A 236 -3.84 15.54 2.45
N PRO A 237 -3.69 16.82 2.05
CA PRO A 237 -4.85 17.69 1.81
C PRO A 237 -5.85 17.13 0.79
N VAL A 238 -5.39 16.54 -0.32
CA VAL A 238 -6.28 15.92 -1.33
C VAL A 238 -6.99 14.70 -0.75
N ALA A 239 -6.25 13.77 -0.14
CA ALA A 239 -6.85 12.59 0.47
C ALA A 239 -7.88 12.94 1.56
N GLY A 240 -7.55 13.90 2.43
CA GLY A 240 -8.42 14.33 3.52
C GLY A 240 -9.67 15.06 3.03
N THR A 241 -9.53 15.98 2.08
CA THR A 241 -10.67 16.71 1.49
C THR A 241 -11.59 15.74 0.75
N TYR A 242 -11.03 14.86 -0.07
CA TYR A 242 -11.80 13.85 -0.81
C TYR A 242 -12.49 12.85 0.14
N LYS A 243 -11.83 12.43 1.24
CA LYS A 243 -12.45 11.58 2.27
C LYS A 243 -13.66 12.24 2.91
N LYS A 244 -13.54 13.51 3.31
CA LYS A 244 -14.65 14.28 3.87
C LYS A 244 -15.82 14.34 2.90
N GLU A 245 -15.57 14.71 1.65
CA GLU A 245 -16.61 14.83 0.63
C GLU A 245 -17.25 13.47 0.29
N CYS A 246 -16.48 12.38 0.26
CA CYS A 246 -17.03 11.03 0.09
C CYS A 246 -17.97 10.65 1.23
N ILE A 247 -17.59 10.93 2.49
CA ILE A 247 -18.44 10.68 3.66
C ILE A 247 -19.76 11.46 3.54
N GLU A 248 -19.70 12.74 3.19
CA GLU A 248 -20.88 13.59 2.99
C GLU A 248 -21.79 13.09 1.85
N GLN A 249 -21.20 12.45 0.84
CA GLN A 249 -21.93 11.83 -0.28
C GLN A 249 -22.37 10.38 -0.01
N GLY A 250 -22.06 9.82 1.16
CA GLY A 250 -22.32 8.40 1.47
C GLY A 250 -21.50 7.42 0.62
N LYS A 251 -20.41 7.88 0.00
CA LYS A 251 -19.49 7.06 -0.81
C LYS A 251 -18.40 6.47 0.08
N LYS A 252 -18.11 5.18 -0.12
CA LYS A 252 -16.97 4.52 0.53
C LYS A 252 -15.70 4.91 -0.20
N TYR A 253 -14.69 5.30 0.56
CA TYR A 253 -13.34 5.57 0.07
C TYR A 253 -12.35 5.10 1.15
N PHE A 254 -11.37 4.28 0.76
CA PHE A 254 -10.34 3.76 1.66
C PHE A 254 -9.03 4.51 1.43
N SER A 255 -8.59 5.26 2.45
CA SER A 255 -7.43 6.12 2.37
C SER A 255 -6.28 5.53 3.17
N VAL A 256 -5.11 5.42 2.54
CA VAL A 256 -3.90 4.95 3.19
C VAL A 256 -2.89 6.06 3.30
N ALA A 257 -2.46 6.36 4.52
CA ALA A 257 -1.39 7.32 4.77
C ALA A 257 -0.04 6.58 4.90
N SER A 258 0.85 6.73 3.92
CA SER A 258 2.23 6.24 4.05
C SER A 258 3.05 7.19 4.93
N GLY A 259 3.43 6.75 6.13
CA GLY A 259 3.85 7.64 7.21
C GLY A 259 5.34 8.01 7.35
N GLY A 260 6.28 7.45 6.59
CA GLY A 260 7.70 7.56 7.00
C GLY A 260 8.70 8.31 6.15
N GLY A 261 8.33 8.97 5.05
CA GLY A 261 9.24 9.92 4.40
C GLY A 261 8.97 11.38 4.76
N THR A 262 7.78 11.68 5.22
CA THR A 262 7.28 13.05 5.36
C THR A 262 7.57 13.68 6.72
N GLY A 263 8.26 12.96 7.61
CA GLY A 263 8.99 13.58 8.72
C GLY A 263 10.23 14.32 8.24
N ARG A 264 10.86 13.90 7.13
CA ARG A 264 12.08 14.55 6.57
C ARG A 264 11.82 15.92 5.96
N THR A 265 10.57 16.21 5.62
CA THR A 265 10.23 17.37 4.79
C THR A 265 10.00 18.67 5.52
N LEU A 266 10.03 18.64 6.84
CA LEU A 266 10.23 19.83 7.66
C LEU A 266 11.62 19.84 8.32
N HIS A 267 12.58 19.10 7.75
CA HIS A 267 13.98 19.06 8.19
C HIS A 267 14.13 18.63 9.66
N PRO A 268 13.74 17.40 10.01
CA PRO A 268 13.76 16.87 11.38
C PRO A 268 15.21 16.81 11.91
N ASP A 269 16.15 16.55 11.01
CA ASP A 269 17.58 16.47 11.28
C ASP A 269 18.20 17.83 11.62
N ASN A 270 17.60 18.95 11.15
CA ASN A 270 18.08 20.31 11.48
C ASN A 270 17.48 20.84 12.80
N MET A 271 16.39 20.26 13.31
CA MET A 271 15.65 20.78 14.47
C MET A 271 15.81 19.94 15.74
N ALA A 272 16.67 18.90 15.73
CA ALA A 272 16.92 17.99 16.86
C ALA A 272 15.62 17.38 17.48
N ALA A 273 14.54 17.31 16.72
CA ALA A 273 13.19 17.03 17.23
C ALA A 273 12.91 15.53 17.48
N GLY A 274 13.90 14.66 17.29
CA GLY A 274 13.77 13.21 17.49
C GLY A 274 12.61 12.59 16.70
N PRO A 275 12.11 11.41 17.11
CA PRO A 275 10.95 10.76 16.50
C PRO A 275 9.64 11.57 16.56
N ALA A 276 9.56 12.66 17.32
CA ALA A 276 8.39 13.54 17.35
C ALA A 276 8.26 14.41 16.09
N SER A 277 9.31 14.49 15.27
CA SER A 277 9.38 15.28 14.04
C SER A 277 8.49 14.80 12.88
N TYR A 278 7.85 13.63 13.01
CA TYR A 278 6.76 13.20 12.12
C TYR A 278 5.46 14.00 12.33
N GLY A 279 5.39 14.85 13.36
CA GLY A 279 4.18 15.49 13.91
C GLY A 279 3.11 15.92 12.90
N MET A 280 3.40 16.87 12.00
CA MET A 280 2.34 17.40 11.11
C MET A 280 1.85 16.37 10.09
N THR A 281 2.76 15.62 9.45
CA THR A 281 2.33 14.65 8.44
C THR A 281 1.70 13.41 9.04
N ASP A 282 2.20 12.97 10.19
CA ASP A 282 1.58 11.91 10.97
C ASP A 282 0.18 12.32 11.42
N THR A 283 0.02 13.57 11.91
CA THR A 283 -1.28 14.13 12.29
C THR A 283 -2.24 14.19 11.10
N MET A 284 -1.80 14.71 9.95
CA MET A 284 -2.64 14.76 8.74
C MET A 284 -3.01 13.37 8.25
N GLY A 285 -2.11 12.38 8.34
CA GLY A 285 -2.42 10.98 8.06
C GLY A 285 -3.57 10.47 8.91
N ARG A 286 -3.47 10.63 10.24
CA ARG A 286 -4.49 10.20 11.22
C ARG A 286 -5.85 10.87 11.01
N MET A 287 -5.89 12.07 10.43
CA MET A 287 -7.15 12.78 10.17
C MET A 287 -8.00 12.15 9.07
N HIS A 288 -7.40 11.39 8.14
CA HIS A 288 -8.13 10.86 6.99
C HIS A 288 -7.99 9.35 6.76
N SER A 289 -6.91 8.75 7.25
CA SER A 289 -6.54 7.39 6.85
C SER A 289 -7.36 6.32 7.55
N ASP A 290 -7.80 5.31 6.80
CA ASP A 290 -8.31 4.05 7.33
C ASP A 290 -7.17 3.10 7.71
N ALA A 291 -6.00 3.26 7.08
CA ALA A 291 -4.76 2.59 7.45
C ALA A 291 -3.58 3.57 7.39
N GLN A 292 -2.77 3.58 8.45
CA GLN A 292 -1.57 4.41 8.49
C GLN A 292 -0.33 3.53 8.56
N PHE A 293 0.48 3.57 7.52
CA PHE A 293 1.69 2.78 7.46
C PHE A 293 2.85 3.41 8.22
N ALA A 294 3.71 2.56 8.75
CA ALA A 294 4.88 2.96 9.50
C ALA A 294 6.13 2.97 8.62
N GLY A 295 6.96 4.00 8.73
CA GLY A 295 8.25 4.04 8.03
C GLY A 295 8.14 4.35 6.52
N SER A 296 9.29 4.48 5.87
CA SER A 296 9.38 4.88 4.46
C SER A 296 8.74 3.82 3.54
N SER A 297 8.20 4.24 2.41
CA SER A 297 7.47 3.36 1.48
C SER A 297 8.32 2.25 0.83
N SER A 298 9.65 2.37 0.82
CA SER A 298 10.53 1.48 0.05
C SER A 298 11.70 0.85 0.81
N VAL A 299 12.01 1.30 2.03
CA VAL A 299 13.24 0.89 2.75
C VAL A 299 12.92 -0.03 3.93
N PRO A 300 13.29 -1.33 3.89
CA PRO A 300 13.03 -2.31 4.94
C PRO A 300 13.41 -1.84 6.35
N ALA A 301 14.61 -1.28 6.51
CA ALA A 301 15.11 -0.83 7.80
C ALA A 301 14.22 0.25 8.43
N HIS A 302 13.66 1.17 7.64
CA HIS A 302 12.77 2.21 8.16
C HIS A 302 11.45 1.63 8.68
N VAL A 303 10.98 0.53 8.10
CA VAL A 303 9.74 -0.14 8.52
C VAL A 303 10.00 -1.01 9.76
N GLU A 304 11.12 -1.74 9.80
CA GLU A 304 11.60 -2.49 10.96
C GLU A 304 11.81 -1.58 12.19
N MET A 305 12.39 -0.40 12.00
CA MET A 305 12.60 0.58 13.08
C MET A 305 11.30 1.02 13.76
N MET A 306 10.17 0.94 13.05
CA MET A 306 8.85 1.26 13.59
C MET A 306 8.15 0.05 14.24
N GLY A 307 8.83 -1.10 14.29
CA GLY A 307 8.37 -2.33 14.90
C GLY A 307 7.50 -3.22 14.01
N LEU A 308 7.36 -2.95 12.71
CA LEU A 308 6.77 -3.89 11.75
C LEU A 308 7.85 -4.85 11.22
N ILE A 309 7.59 -5.62 10.17
CA ILE A 309 8.58 -6.42 9.44
C ILE A 309 9.53 -5.57 8.58
N GLY A 310 10.73 -6.07 8.30
CA GLY A 310 11.67 -5.40 7.41
C GLY A 310 11.32 -5.57 5.94
N MET A 311 10.28 -4.88 5.48
CA MET A 311 9.89 -4.78 4.07
C MET A 311 9.27 -3.40 3.82
N GLY A 312 9.53 -2.78 2.67
CA GLY A 312 8.96 -1.48 2.33
C GLY A 312 7.44 -1.56 2.15
N ASN A 313 6.70 -0.51 2.55
CA ASN A 313 5.24 -0.53 2.51
C ASN A 313 4.66 -0.80 1.10
N ASN A 314 5.20 -0.18 0.04
CA ASN A 314 4.69 -0.43 -1.32
C ASN A 314 4.95 -1.89 -1.77
N PRO A 315 6.19 -2.44 -1.60
CA PRO A 315 6.43 -3.87 -1.77
C PRO A 315 5.49 -4.75 -0.95
N MET A 316 5.15 -4.38 0.29
CA MET A 316 4.23 -5.18 1.11
C MET A 316 2.83 -5.28 0.51
N VAL A 317 2.31 -4.22 -0.11
CA VAL A 317 1.03 -4.29 -0.83
C VAL A 317 1.13 -5.28 -1.99
N GLY A 318 2.21 -5.22 -2.78
CA GLY A 318 2.45 -6.14 -3.89
C GLY A 318 2.59 -7.60 -3.43
N ALA A 319 3.34 -7.85 -2.36
CA ALA A 319 3.51 -9.19 -1.79
C ALA A 319 2.20 -9.72 -1.21
N THR A 320 1.43 -8.90 -0.50
CA THR A 320 0.11 -9.29 0.03
C THR A 320 -0.83 -9.72 -1.08
N VAL A 321 -0.95 -8.93 -2.15
CA VAL A 321 -1.77 -9.28 -3.33
C VAL A 321 -1.26 -10.56 -4.00
N ALA A 322 0.05 -10.68 -4.21
CA ALA A 322 0.64 -11.84 -4.87
C ALA A 322 0.46 -13.15 -4.07
N VAL A 323 0.68 -13.11 -2.75
CA VAL A 323 0.49 -14.26 -1.86
C VAL A 323 -0.99 -14.62 -1.76
N ALA A 324 -1.88 -13.63 -1.66
CA ALA A 324 -3.32 -13.86 -1.63
C ALA A 324 -3.84 -14.56 -2.89
N VAL A 325 -3.38 -14.13 -4.07
CA VAL A 325 -3.69 -14.80 -5.34
C VAL A 325 -3.12 -16.22 -5.37
N ALA A 326 -1.89 -16.42 -4.89
CA ALA A 326 -1.30 -17.77 -4.80
C ALA A 326 -2.10 -18.70 -3.87
N VAL A 327 -2.63 -18.17 -2.75
CA VAL A 327 -3.52 -18.92 -1.86
C VAL A 327 -4.82 -19.29 -2.56
N GLU A 328 -5.49 -18.36 -3.26
CA GLU A 328 -6.69 -18.68 -4.04
C GLU A 328 -6.43 -19.79 -5.08
N GLU A 329 -5.35 -19.66 -5.85
CA GLU A 329 -4.95 -20.65 -6.87
C GLU A 329 -4.60 -22.01 -6.24
N GLY A 330 -3.99 -22.02 -5.05
CA GLY A 330 -3.67 -23.24 -4.30
C GLY A 330 -4.90 -23.90 -3.68
N MET A 331 -5.87 -23.12 -3.23
CA MET A 331 -7.12 -23.60 -2.62
C MET A 331 -8.11 -24.15 -3.65
N ALA A 332 -7.98 -23.77 -4.93
CA ALA A 332 -8.74 -24.34 -6.04
C ALA A 332 -8.26 -25.72 -6.50
N LYS A 333 -7.11 -26.20 -6.00
CA LYS A 333 -6.56 -27.55 -6.22
C LYS A 333 -6.99 -28.51 -5.13
#